data_AF-A0AAU3ZY45-F1
#
_entry.id   AF-A0AAU3ZY45-F1
#
_cell.length_a   1.000
_cell.length_b   1.000
_cell.length_c   1.000
_cell.angle_alpha   90.00
_cell.angle_beta   90.00
_cell.angle_gamma   90.00
#
_symmetry.space_group_name_H-M   'P 1'
#
loop_
_entity.id
_entity.type
_entity.pdbx_description
1 polymer ?
#
loop_
_entity_poly.entity_id
_entity_poly.type
_entity_poly.pdbx_seq_one_letter_code
_entity_poly.pdbx_strand_id
1 'polypeptide(L)'
;MLVALGAAVVAGLGLMYTHLNLQHTRDKDRDQAELTREGQVTERYVAAIKLLGSASETERLGGIYALERIMKDSEKDHWTVVEVLASFVRDRCARHDETQIVEVDGEHGTLTVSNPPERDGLVAFQVLCRRPDREEAHRVDLRDVTLHEVQVEGGRLQDFDLSGADLHAATFIDCNFESVRLNEATLNKATLASCNVSKATFDDASLEGTKFHNVSLEKASFRRAQMEGTSIDKASMEDADLRESDIEDALFSDVSLHGARFEGASLHGETVFQDAPGLTPEQLTPASVAPRVELPDSVARVVNLRTEIDSIPRRALGREDD
;
A
#
# COMPACT_ATOMS: atom_id res chain seq x y z
N MET A 1 -38.54 9.39 -70.38
CA MET A 1 -38.60 9.61 -68.92
C MET A 1 -38.67 8.31 -68.11
N LEU A 2 -39.64 7.41 -68.37
CA LEU A 2 -39.81 6.15 -67.62
C LEU A 2 -38.58 5.23 -67.58
N VAL A 3 -37.87 5.05 -68.70
CA VAL A 3 -36.67 4.20 -68.77
C VAL A 3 -35.53 4.73 -67.90
N ALA A 4 -35.33 6.06 -67.88
CA ALA A 4 -34.30 6.69 -67.06
C ALA A 4 -34.60 6.57 -65.56
N LEU A 5 -35.89 6.65 -65.18
CA LEU A 5 -36.33 6.47 -63.79
C LEU A 5 -36.12 5.03 -63.32
N GLY A 6 -36.43 4.04 -64.17
CA GLY A 6 -36.19 2.63 -63.88
C GLY A 6 -34.72 2.30 -63.69
N ALA A 7 -33.83 2.85 -64.53
CA ALA A 7 -32.39 2.67 -64.39
C ALA A 7 -31.84 3.25 -63.08
N ALA A 8 -32.34 4.42 -62.66
CA ALA A 8 -31.93 5.05 -61.40
C ALA A 8 -32.36 4.24 -60.17
N VAL A 9 -33.57 3.66 -60.16
CA VAL A 9 -34.05 2.79 -59.07
C VAL A 9 -33.20 1.52 -58.97
N VAL A 10 -32.89 0.88 -60.10
CA VAL A 10 -32.04 -0.32 -60.13
C VAL A 10 -30.63 -0.01 -59.64
N ALA A 11 -30.04 1.12 -60.07
CA ALA A 11 -28.75 1.56 -59.59
C ALA A 11 -28.76 1.86 -58.08
N GLY A 12 -29.80 2.54 -57.58
CA GLY A 12 -29.99 2.82 -56.15
C GLY A 12 -30.13 1.55 -55.30
N LEU A 13 -30.92 0.58 -55.75
CA LEU A 13 -31.06 -0.72 -55.09
C LEU A 13 -29.75 -1.51 -55.12
N GLY A 14 -29.01 -1.47 -56.24
CA GLY A 14 -27.70 -2.10 -56.36
C GLY A 14 -26.67 -1.49 -55.39
N LEU A 15 -26.63 -0.16 -55.28
CA LEU A 15 -25.77 0.53 -54.32
C LEU A 15 -26.18 0.20 -52.87
N MET A 16 -27.47 0.19 -52.56
CA MET A 16 -27.97 -0.16 -51.23
C MET A 16 -27.64 -1.62 -50.85
N TYR A 17 -27.86 -2.57 -51.76
CA TYR A 17 -27.49 -3.96 -51.56
C TYR A 17 -25.98 -4.11 -51.33
N THR A 18 -25.17 -3.43 -52.14
CA THR A 18 -23.70 -3.44 -51.99
C THR A 18 -23.28 -2.85 -50.65
N HIS A 19 -23.92 -1.76 -50.21
CA HIS A 19 -23.66 -1.13 -48.92
C HIS A 19 -24.01 -2.05 -47.75
N LEU A 20 -25.19 -2.68 -47.77
CA LEU A 20 -25.62 -3.64 -46.76
C LEU A 20 -24.70 -4.86 -46.71
N ASN A 21 -24.28 -5.37 -47.87
CA ASN A 21 -23.39 -6.52 -47.96
C ASN A 21 -21.97 -6.17 -47.46
N LEU A 22 -21.48 -4.97 -47.76
CA LEU A 22 -20.20 -4.46 -47.23
C LEU A 22 -20.24 -4.26 -45.71
N GLN A 23 -21.36 -3.79 -45.16
CA GLN A 23 -21.56 -3.70 -43.71
C GLN A 23 -21.53 -5.10 -43.07
N HIS A 24 -22.32 -6.04 -43.61
CA HIS A 24 -22.31 -7.43 -43.13
C HIS A 24 -20.93 -8.09 -43.19
N THR A 25 -20.17 -7.87 -44.27
CA THR A 25 -18.81 -8.39 -44.39
C THR A 25 -17.88 -7.74 -43.38
N ARG A 26 -17.96 -6.42 -43.18
CA ARG A 26 -17.17 -5.71 -42.16
C ARG A 26 -17.45 -6.18 -40.74
N ASP A 27 -18.72 -6.42 -40.43
CA ASP A 27 -19.12 -6.94 -39.11
C ASP A 27 -18.55 -8.35 -38.90
N LYS A 28 -18.68 -9.24 -39.90
CA LYS A 28 -18.06 -10.58 -39.83
C LYS A 28 -16.54 -10.55 -39.75
N ASP A 29 -15.88 -9.70 -40.54
CA ASP A 29 -14.42 -9.56 -40.52
C ASP A 29 -13.95 -9.05 -39.16
N ARG A 30 -14.71 -8.15 -38.54
CA ARG A 30 -14.47 -7.65 -37.18
C ARG A 30 -14.63 -8.75 -36.14
N ASP A 31 -15.74 -9.48 -36.17
CA ASP A 31 -16.01 -10.60 -35.25
C ASP A 31 -14.94 -11.69 -35.38
N GLN A 32 -14.53 -12.01 -36.61
CA GLN A 32 -13.47 -13.00 -36.88
C GLN A 32 -12.10 -12.51 -36.38
N ALA A 33 -11.79 -11.23 -36.56
CA ALA A 33 -10.55 -10.64 -36.04
C ALA A 33 -10.53 -10.64 -34.51
N GLU A 34 -11.68 -10.40 -33.87
CA GLU A 34 -11.84 -10.44 -32.41
C GLU A 34 -11.63 -11.86 -31.87
N LEU A 35 -12.32 -12.87 -32.44
CA LEU A 35 -12.13 -14.28 -32.08
C LEU A 35 -10.68 -14.74 -32.24
N THR A 36 -10.02 -14.31 -33.33
CA THR A 36 -8.61 -14.64 -33.56
C THR A 36 -7.70 -13.99 -32.51
N ARG A 37 -7.97 -12.73 -32.14
CA ARG A 37 -7.23 -12.02 -31.10
C ARG A 37 -7.42 -12.70 -29.74
N GLU A 38 -8.65 -13.05 -29.37
CA GLU A 38 -8.96 -13.77 -28.12
C GLU A 38 -8.25 -15.13 -28.04
N GLY A 39 -8.24 -15.89 -29.13
CA GLY A 39 -7.50 -17.15 -29.23
C GLY A 39 -6.01 -16.97 -28.97
N GLN A 40 -5.39 -15.96 -29.58
CA GLN A 40 -3.96 -15.66 -29.37
C GLN A 40 -3.62 -15.23 -27.94
N VAL A 41 -4.52 -14.51 -27.26
CA VAL A 41 -4.31 -14.13 -25.85
C VAL A 41 -4.40 -15.37 -24.96
N THR A 42 -5.39 -16.22 -25.19
CA THR A 42 -5.56 -17.49 -24.46
C THR A 42 -4.33 -18.39 -24.60
N GLU A 43 -3.78 -18.52 -25.81
CA GLU A 43 -2.56 -19.30 -26.04
C GLU A 43 -1.33 -18.73 -25.32
N ARG A 44 -1.14 -17.41 -25.37
CA ARG A 44 -0.06 -16.72 -24.64
C ARG A 44 -0.21 -16.89 -23.13
N TYR A 45 -1.44 -16.82 -22.63
CA TYR A 45 -1.74 -17.02 -21.21
C TYR A 45 -1.37 -18.44 -20.76
N VAL A 46 -1.84 -19.47 -21.47
CA VAL A 46 -1.50 -20.87 -21.16
C VAL A 46 0.01 -21.11 -21.19
N ALA A 47 0.72 -20.52 -22.16
CA ALA A 47 2.18 -20.61 -22.22
C ALA A 47 2.85 -19.94 -21.01
N ALA A 48 2.37 -18.77 -20.61
CA ALA A 48 2.90 -18.04 -19.45
C ALA A 48 2.69 -18.82 -18.14
N ILE A 49 1.51 -19.43 -17.94
CA ILE A 49 1.23 -20.27 -16.77
C ILE A 49 2.15 -21.50 -16.71
N LYS A 50 2.42 -22.14 -17.85
CA LYS A 50 3.38 -23.27 -17.91
C LYS A 50 4.78 -22.86 -17.49
N LEU A 51 5.24 -21.69 -17.94
CA LEU A 51 6.52 -21.12 -17.55
C LEU A 51 6.57 -20.80 -16.04
N LEU A 52 5.47 -20.28 -15.49
CA LEU A 52 5.34 -19.95 -14.06
C LEU A 52 5.45 -21.20 -13.16
N GLY A 53 4.98 -22.36 -13.63
CA GLY A 53 5.11 -23.64 -12.92
C GLY A 53 6.45 -24.35 -13.11
N SER A 54 7.43 -23.74 -13.78
CA SER A 54 8.74 -24.37 -14.01
C SER A 54 9.59 -24.43 -12.74
N ALA A 55 10.43 -25.46 -12.62
CA ALA A 55 11.48 -25.52 -11.60
C ALA A 55 12.60 -24.48 -11.83
N SER A 56 12.76 -23.98 -13.07
CA SER A 56 13.76 -22.97 -13.42
C SER A 56 13.27 -21.57 -13.12
N GLU A 57 13.98 -20.84 -12.24
CA GLU A 57 13.69 -19.43 -11.93
C GLU A 57 13.66 -18.57 -13.20
N THR A 58 14.59 -18.79 -14.14
CA THR A 58 14.63 -18.03 -15.40
C THR A 58 13.38 -18.23 -16.25
N GLU A 59 12.86 -19.46 -16.29
CA GLU A 59 11.60 -19.74 -17.00
C GLU A 59 10.42 -19.08 -16.29
N ARG A 60 10.36 -19.13 -14.95
CA ARG A 60 9.31 -18.45 -14.17
C ARG A 60 9.32 -16.95 -14.39
N LEU A 61 10.49 -16.31 -14.40
CA LEU A 61 10.63 -14.89 -14.76
C LEU A 61 10.08 -14.62 -16.16
N GLY A 62 10.36 -15.49 -17.14
CA GLY A 62 9.76 -15.41 -18.47
C GLY A 62 8.23 -15.48 -18.45
N GLY A 63 7.65 -16.35 -17.61
CA GLY A 63 6.22 -16.43 -17.36
C GLY A 63 5.63 -15.15 -16.76
N ILE A 64 6.30 -14.59 -15.73
CA ILE A 64 5.89 -13.35 -15.07
C ILE A 64 5.84 -12.17 -16.04
N TYR A 65 6.88 -11.99 -16.86
CA TYR A 65 6.90 -10.90 -17.86
C TYR A 65 5.93 -11.13 -19.03
N ALA A 66 5.65 -12.39 -19.39
CA ALA A 66 4.61 -12.70 -20.35
C ALA A 66 3.22 -12.34 -19.80
N LEU A 67 2.95 -12.64 -18.53
CA LEU A 67 1.75 -12.21 -17.82
C LEU A 67 1.66 -10.68 -17.73
N GLU A 68 2.74 -9.98 -17.40
CA GLU A 68 2.78 -8.51 -17.42
C GLU A 68 2.30 -7.93 -18.75
N ARG A 69 2.77 -8.51 -19.86
CA ARG A 69 2.38 -8.09 -21.20
C ARG A 69 0.91 -8.37 -21.48
N ILE A 70 0.38 -9.53 -21.09
CA ILE A 70 -1.04 -9.87 -21.24
C ILE A 70 -1.91 -8.90 -20.42
N MET A 71 -1.53 -8.64 -19.16
CA MET A 71 -2.19 -7.68 -18.27
C MET A 71 -2.24 -6.28 -18.91
N LYS A 72 -1.17 -5.84 -19.57
CA LYS A 72 -1.14 -4.55 -20.28
C LYS A 72 -2.01 -4.56 -21.56
N ASP A 73 -1.88 -5.60 -22.38
CA ASP A 73 -2.47 -5.67 -23.72
C ASP A 73 -3.97 -6.03 -23.74
N SER A 74 -4.50 -6.62 -22.67
CA SER A 74 -5.90 -7.08 -22.56
C SER A 74 -6.57 -6.61 -21.28
N GLU A 75 -7.55 -5.73 -21.41
CA GLU A 75 -8.40 -5.27 -20.30
C GLU A 75 -9.26 -6.41 -19.73
N LYS A 76 -9.78 -7.28 -20.60
CA LYS A 76 -10.60 -8.43 -20.21
C LYS A 76 -9.83 -9.43 -19.33
N ASP A 77 -8.54 -9.62 -19.59
CA ASP A 77 -7.71 -10.58 -18.87
C ASP A 77 -6.93 -9.95 -17.70
N HIS A 78 -6.99 -8.62 -17.55
CA HIS A 78 -6.27 -7.85 -16.53
C HIS A 78 -6.40 -8.45 -15.14
N TRP A 79 -7.64 -8.58 -14.65
CA TRP A 79 -7.91 -9.04 -13.29
C TRP A 79 -7.46 -10.48 -13.08
N THR A 80 -7.71 -11.35 -14.06
CA THR A 80 -7.26 -12.76 -14.01
C THR A 80 -5.75 -12.85 -13.87
N VAL A 81 -5.00 -12.02 -14.60
CA VAL A 81 -3.54 -11.98 -14.49
C VAL A 81 -3.10 -11.42 -13.13
N VAL A 82 -3.75 -10.37 -12.63
CA VAL A 82 -3.50 -9.82 -11.29
C VAL A 82 -3.69 -10.89 -10.22
N GLU A 83 -4.78 -11.67 -10.27
CA GLU A 83 -5.03 -12.76 -9.31
C GLU A 83 -3.98 -13.87 -9.38
N VAL A 84 -3.57 -14.28 -10.58
CA VAL A 84 -2.51 -15.29 -10.76
C VAL A 84 -1.19 -14.80 -10.18
N LEU A 85 -0.79 -13.58 -10.52
CA LEU A 85 0.46 -13.00 -10.01
C LEU A 85 0.39 -12.81 -8.50
N ALA A 86 -0.73 -12.37 -7.93
CA ALA A 86 -0.90 -12.23 -6.49
C ALA A 86 -0.87 -13.59 -5.78
N SER A 87 -1.49 -14.62 -6.36
CA SER A 87 -1.38 -15.99 -5.85
C SER A 87 0.06 -16.51 -5.91
N PHE A 88 0.80 -16.18 -6.96
CA PHE A 88 2.21 -16.55 -7.09
C PHE A 88 3.08 -15.84 -6.05
N VAL A 89 2.86 -14.53 -5.82
CA VAL A 89 3.54 -13.80 -4.75
C VAL A 89 3.26 -14.45 -3.40
N ARG A 90 2.00 -14.76 -3.07
CA ARG A 90 1.65 -15.41 -1.80
C ARG A 90 2.32 -16.76 -1.58
N ASP A 91 2.54 -17.54 -2.65
CA ASP A 91 3.23 -18.83 -2.57
C ASP A 91 4.76 -18.68 -2.37
N ARG A 92 5.38 -17.79 -3.15
CA ARG A 92 6.85 -17.60 -3.19
C ARG A 92 7.39 -16.66 -2.10
N CYS A 93 6.50 -15.86 -1.53
CA CYS A 93 6.76 -14.92 -0.46
C CYS A 93 5.94 -15.28 0.79
N ALA A 94 5.53 -16.53 0.97
CA ALA A 94 4.87 -16.94 2.20
C ALA A 94 5.79 -16.72 3.41
N ARG A 95 5.23 -16.22 4.52
CA ARG A 95 5.97 -16.08 5.78
C ARG A 95 6.38 -17.46 6.29
N HIS A 96 7.69 -17.73 6.28
CA HIS A 96 8.28 -18.95 6.82
C HIS A 96 9.14 -18.61 8.03
N ASP A 97 8.54 -18.62 9.22
CA ASP A 97 9.28 -18.54 10.48
C ASP A 97 9.80 -19.95 10.83
N GLU A 98 11.04 -20.27 10.46
CA GLU A 98 11.69 -21.49 10.96
C GLU A 98 12.15 -21.25 12.39
N THR A 99 11.47 -21.86 13.35
CA THR A 99 11.89 -21.84 14.75
C THR A 99 13.03 -22.84 14.94
N GLN A 100 14.26 -22.35 15.03
CA GLN A 100 15.43 -23.13 15.42
C GLN A 100 15.58 -23.10 16.94
N ILE A 101 15.65 -24.28 17.56
CA ILE A 101 16.04 -24.39 18.97
C ILE A 101 17.56 -24.31 19.02
N VAL A 102 18.09 -23.32 19.71
CA VAL A 102 19.52 -23.09 19.87
C VAL A 102 19.88 -23.23 21.34
N GLU A 103 20.79 -24.15 21.66
CA GLU A 103 21.38 -24.21 22.99
C GLU A 103 22.48 -23.16 23.11
N VAL A 104 22.31 -22.21 24.05
CA VAL A 104 23.35 -21.26 24.46
C VAL A 104 23.55 -21.43 25.96
N ASP A 105 24.76 -21.79 26.37
CA ASP A 105 25.15 -21.98 27.78
C ASP A 105 24.24 -22.93 28.60
N GLY A 106 23.69 -23.96 27.96
CA GLY A 106 22.84 -24.97 28.61
C GLY A 106 21.37 -24.55 28.78
N GLU A 107 20.99 -23.37 28.30
CA GLU A 107 19.60 -22.95 28.15
C GLU A 107 19.14 -23.13 26.69
N HIS A 108 17.92 -23.63 26.51
CA HIS A 108 17.31 -23.74 25.19
C HIS A 108 16.70 -22.38 24.82
N GLY A 109 17.37 -21.64 23.95
CA GLY A 109 16.81 -20.48 23.26
C GLY A 109 16.06 -20.91 21.99
N THR A 110 15.14 -20.08 21.52
CA THR A 110 14.52 -20.23 20.19
C THR A 110 14.93 -19.05 19.32
N LEU A 111 15.60 -19.35 18.21
CA LEU A 111 15.86 -18.40 17.14
C LEU A 111 14.86 -18.67 16.01
N THR A 112 13.95 -17.73 15.77
CA THR A 112 13.15 -17.72 14.54
C THR A 112 14.00 -17.15 13.41
N VAL A 113 14.32 -17.99 12.43
CA VAL A 113 14.99 -17.57 11.19
C VAL A 113 13.91 -17.42 10.12
N SER A 114 13.65 -16.19 9.69
CA SER A 114 12.80 -15.95 8.52
C SER A 114 13.61 -16.25 7.26
N ASN A 115 13.08 -17.11 6.39
CA ASN A 115 13.69 -17.31 5.07
C ASN A 115 13.52 -16.03 4.23
N PRO A 116 14.56 -15.59 3.49
CA PRO A 116 14.43 -14.44 2.61
C PRO A 116 13.44 -14.75 1.48
N PRO A 117 12.68 -13.75 1.01
CA PRO A 117 11.71 -13.97 -0.05
C PRO A 117 12.40 -14.39 -1.35
N GLU A 118 11.76 -15.27 -2.08
CA GLU A 118 12.33 -15.77 -3.33
C GLU A 118 12.23 -14.69 -4.42
N ARG A 119 13.30 -14.58 -5.22
CA ARG A 119 13.50 -13.48 -6.18
C ARG A 119 12.36 -13.35 -7.19
N ASP A 120 11.81 -14.47 -7.64
CA ASP A 120 10.70 -14.48 -8.59
C ASP A 120 9.38 -13.98 -7.96
N GLY A 121 9.12 -14.27 -6.69
CA GLY A 121 8.03 -13.67 -5.93
C GLY A 121 8.15 -12.15 -5.87
N LEU A 122 9.35 -11.63 -5.55
CA LEU A 122 9.61 -10.19 -5.55
C LEU A 122 9.40 -9.55 -6.93
N VAL A 123 9.84 -10.21 -8.01
CA VAL A 123 9.62 -9.71 -9.38
C VAL A 123 8.14 -9.71 -9.74
N ALA A 124 7.38 -10.74 -9.36
CA ALA A 124 5.94 -10.78 -9.57
C ALA A 124 5.23 -9.64 -8.83
N PHE A 125 5.65 -9.33 -7.58
CA PHE A 125 5.16 -8.18 -6.83
C PHE A 125 5.46 -6.86 -7.55
N GLN A 126 6.70 -6.65 -8.01
CA GLN A 126 7.06 -5.46 -8.78
C GLN A 126 6.25 -5.32 -10.09
N VAL A 127 5.91 -6.42 -10.75
CA VAL A 127 5.03 -6.42 -11.93
C VAL A 127 3.62 -5.98 -11.57
N LEU A 128 3.06 -6.49 -10.46
CA LEU A 128 1.75 -6.06 -9.96
C LEU A 128 1.74 -4.55 -9.64
N CYS A 129 2.83 -4.00 -9.10
CA CYS A 129 2.96 -2.56 -8.87
C CYS A 129 2.99 -1.73 -10.17
N ARG A 130 3.35 -2.32 -11.31
CA ARG A 130 3.39 -1.66 -12.64
C ARG A 130 2.17 -1.96 -13.51
N ARG A 131 1.10 -2.48 -12.92
CA ARG A 131 -0.15 -2.77 -13.66
C ARG A 131 -0.75 -1.50 -14.30
N PRO A 132 -1.58 -1.60 -15.35
CA PRO A 132 -2.33 -0.46 -15.87
C PRO A 132 -3.29 0.15 -14.82
N ASP A 133 -3.61 1.43 -14.96
CA ASP A 133 -4.63 2.08 -14.13
C ASP A 133 -6.03 1.68 -14.63
N ARG A 134 -6.71 0.82 -13.88
CA ARG A 134 -8.01 0.25 -14.23
C ARG A 134 -8.82 0.03 -12.96
N GLU A 135 -10.14 -0.03 -13.10
CA GLU A 135 -11.03 -0.41 -12.00
C GLU A 135 -10.76 -1.86 -11.61
N GLU A 136 -10.35 -2.07 -10.36
CA GLU A 136 -10.12 -3.41 -9.81
C GLU A 136 -11.41 -3.91 -9.17
N ALA A 137 -11.78 -5.16 -9.42
CA ALA A 137 -12.99 -5.76 -8.85
C ALA A 137 -12.90 -5.83 -7.31
N HIS A 138 -11.71 -6.15 -6.80
CA HIS A 138 -11.40 -6.33 -5.39
C HIS A 138 -10.02 -5.80 -5.06
N ARG A 139 -9.72 -5.67 -3.76
CA ARG A 139 -8.35 -5.39 -3.29
C ARG A 139 -7.43 -6.55 -3.67
N VAL A 140 -6.18 -6.23 -4.02
CA VAL A 140 -5.16 -7.26 -4.31
C VAL A 140 -4.68 -7.86 -2.99
N ASP A 141 -5.05 -9.10 -2.72
CA ASP A 141 -4.72 -9.80 -1.47
C ASP A 141 -3.28 -10.31 -1.48
N LEU A 142 -2.44 -9.67 -0.66
CA LEU A 142 -1.06 -10.04 -0.37
C LEU A 142 -0.83 -10.02 1.15
N ARG A 143 -1.80 -10.50 1.93
CA ARG A 143 -1.65 -10.59 3.39
C ARG A 143 -0.58 -11.62 3.76
N ASP A 144 0.08 -11.38 4.90
CA ASP A 144 1.05 -12.27 5.53
C ASP A 144 2.24 -12.67 4.63
N VAL A 145 2.54 -11.87 3.60
CA VAL A 145 3.69 -12.10 2.72
C VAL A 145 4.96 -11.47 3.28
N THR A 146 6.10 -12.08 2.98
CA THR A 146 7.44 -11.58 3.25
C THR A 146 7.95 -10.82 2.03
N LEU A 147 8.08 -9.51 2.17
CA LEU A 147 8.59 -8.57 1.15
C LEU A 147 9.75 -7.73 1.71
N HIS A 148 10.57 -8.35 2.58
CA HIS A 148 11.72 -7.71 3.20
C HIS A 148 12.66 -7.13 2.14
N GLU A 149 13.18 -5.94 2.39
CA GLU A 149 14.14 -5.23 1.54
C GLU A 149 13.65 -4.96 0.11
N VAL A 150 12.36 -5.17 -0.20
CA VAL A 150 11.84 -4.94 -1.54
C VAL A 150 12.03 -3.47 -1.93
N GLN A 151 12.49 -3.24 -3.16
CA GLN A 151 12.70 -1.90 -3.70
C GLN A 151 11.68 -1.66 -4.82
N VAL A 152 10.88 -0.60 -4.67
CA VAL A 152 9.88 -0.20 -5.67
C VAL A 152 9.97 1.30 -5.90
N GLU A 153 10.05 1.69 -7.17
CA GLU A 153 10.03 3.08 -7.62
C GLU A 153 8.84 3.27 -8.57
N GLY A 154 8.04 4.32 -8.35
CA GLY A 154 6.89 4.65 -9.21
C GLY A 154 5.77 3.61 -9.19
N GLY A 155 5.68 2.77 -8.17
CA GLY A 155 4.72 1.67 -8.09
C GLY A 155 3.31 2.11 -7.68
N ARG A 156 2.28 1.50 -8.29
CA ARG A 156 0.90 1.59 -7.82
C ARG A 156 0.62 0.44 -6.84
N LEU A 157 0.51 0.76 -5.57
CA LEU A 157 0.08 -0.16 -4.52
C LEU A 157 -1.36 0.11 -4.07
N GLN A 158 -1.99 1.20 -4.54
CA GLN A 158 -3.39 1.51 -4.28
C GLN A 158 -4.27 0.26 -4.32
N ASP A 159 -5.09 0.13 -3.27
CA ASP A 159 -6.00 -0.98 -3.03
C ASP A 159 -5.37 -2.35 -2.81
N PHE A 160 -4.11 -2.41 -2.37
CA PHE A 160 -3.52 -3.63 -1.85
C PHE A 160 -4.00 -3.90 -0.42
N ASP A 161 -4.14 -5.18 -0.09
CA ASP A 161 -4.23 -5.66 1.28
C ASP A 161 -2.91 -6.36 1.62
N LEU A 162 -2.05 -5.65 2.34
CA LEU A 162 -0.75 -6.08 2.86
C LEU A 162 -0.80 -6.24 4.38
N SER A 163 -1.99 -6.53 4.93
CA SER A 163 -2.13 -6.75 6.38
C SER A 163 -1.28 -7.95 6.81
N GLY A 164 -0.55 -7.82 7.92
CA GLY A 164 0.40 -8.84 8.41
C GLY A 164 1.66 -9.03 7.55
N ALA A 165 1.82 -8.28 6.46
CA ALA A 165 2.99 -8.40 5.59
C ALA A 165 4.26 -7.91 6.30
N ASP A 166 5.38 -8.55 5.98
CA ASP A 166 6.69 -8.14 6.44
C ASP A 166 7.43 -7.35 5.37
N LEU A 167 7.55 -6.06 5.59
CA LEU A 167 8.18 -5.05 4.75
C LEU A 167 9.43 -4.48 5.44
N HIS A 168 10.07 -5.25 6.33
CA HIS A 168 11.29 -4.83 7.00
C HIS A 168 12.32 -4.30 5.99
N ALA A 169 12.86 -3.11 6.23
CA ALA A 169 13.84 -2.43 5.39
C ALA A 169 13.42 -2.26 3.91
N ALA A 170 12.14 -2.38 3.57
CA ALA A 170 11.64 -2.12 2.23
C ALA A 170 11.78 -0.62 1.87
N THR A 171 12.01 -0.33 0.59
CA THR A 171 12.10 1.04 0.09
C THR A 171 11.04 1.27 -0.99
N PHE A 172 10.25 2.31 -0.78
CA PHE A 172 9.25 2.80 -1.72
C PHE A 172 9.55 4.26 -2.06
N ILE A 173 9.73 4.55 -3.34
CA ILE A 173 10.01 5.90 -3.85
C ILE A 173 8.95 6.25 -4.90
N ASP A 174 8.35 7.43 -4.79
CA ASP A 174 7.35 7.93 -5.76
C ASP A 174 6.17 6.97 -5.98
N CYS A 175 5.80 6.20 -4.95
CA CYS A 175 4.75 5.19 -5.02
C CYS A 175 3.38 5.73 -4.59
N ASN A 176 2.32 5.13 -5.11
CA ASN A 176 0.94 5.38 -4.67
C ASN A 176 0.45 4.26 -3.76
N PHE A 177 0.34 4.57 -2.46
CA PHE A 177 -0.20 3.77 -1.36
C PHE A 177 -1.61 4.22 -0.93
N GLU A 178 -2.32 5.02 -1.73
CA GLU A 178 -3.64 5.49 -1.36
C GLU A 178 -4.55 4.32 -0.96
N SER A 179 -5.15 4.40 0.23
CA SER A 179 -6.06 3.39 0.78
C SER A 179 -5.49 1.97 0.90
N VAL A 180 -4.17 1.80 0.94
CA VAL A 180 -3.55 0.49 1.20
C VAL A 180 -3.80 0.05 2.65
N ARG A 181 -4.01 -1.25 2.87
CA ARG A 181 -4.08 -1.83 4.22
C ARG A 181 -2.74 -2.45 4.58
N LEU A 182 -2.17 -1.99 5.70
CA LEU A 182 -0.92 -2.41 6.32
C LEU A 182 -1.17 -2.72 7.80
N ASN A 183 -2.37 -3.15 8.16
CA ASN A 183 -2.70 -3.47 9.54
C ASN A 183 -1.85 -4.66 10.00
N GLU A 184 -1.32 -4.61 11.22
CA GLU A 184 -0.45 -5.66 11.77
C GLU A 184 0.83 -5.91 10.92
N ALA A 185 1.14 -5.05 9.94
CA ALA A 185 2.32 -5.20 9.10
C ALA A 185 3.59 -4.77 9.85
N THR A 186 4.73 -5.33 9.45
CA THR A 186 6.06 -4.93 9.96
C THR A 186 6.75 -4.07 8.92
N LEU A 187 6.97 -2.78 9.19
CA LEU A 187 7.70 -1.86 8.32
C LEU A 187 8.98 -1.34 8.98
N ASN A 188 9.52 -2.07 9.95
CA ASN A 188 10.69 -1.62 10.70
C ASN A 188 11.83 -1.30 9.74
N LYS A 189 12.44 -0.12 9.91
CA LYS A 189 13.52 0.44 9.07
C LYS A 189 13.16 0.63 7.59
N ALA A 190 11.90 0.50 7.21
CA ALA A 190 11.45 0.79 5.86
C ALA A 190 11.57 2.29 5.54
N THR A 191 11.67 2.62 4.26
CA THR A 191 11.71 3.99 3.76
C THR A 191 10.60 4.22 2.75
N LEU A 192 9.75 5.21 3.01
CA LEU A 192 8.76 5.73 2.08
C LEU A 192 9.12 7.18 1.76
N ALA A 193 9.50 7.44 0.51
CA ALA A 193 9.91 8.76 0.05
C ALA A 193 9.02 9.23 -1.10
N SER A 194 8.52 10.47 -1.02
CA SER A 194 7.70 11.08 -2.09
C SER A 194 6.44 10.27 -2.44
N CYS A 195 5.92 9.49 -1.50
CA CYS A 195 4.78 8.61 -1.70
C CYS A 195 3.45 9.30 -1.33
N ASN A 196 2.39 8.96 -2.06
CA ASN A 196 1.03 9.22 -1.59
C ASN A 196 0.58 8.05 -0.72
N VAL A 197 0.45 8.27 0.59
CA VAL A 197 0.08 7.26 1.59
C VAL A 197 -1.25 7.66 2.27
N SER A 198 -2.03 8.53 1.61
CA SER A 198 -3.30 9.01 2.15
C SER A 198 -4.31 7.88 2.33
N LYS A 199 -5.09 7.94 3.42
CA LYS A 199 -6.11 6.95 3.80
C LYS A 199 -5.59 5.52 4.00
N ALA A 200 -4.28 5.30 3.99
CA ALA A 200 -3.72 3.99 4.31
C ALA A 200 -3.96 3.64 5.79
N THR A 201 -4.02 2.36 6.11
CA THR A 201 -4.21 1.90 7.49
C THR A 201 -3.00 1.12 7.96
N PHE A 202 -2.40 1.56 9.06
CA PHE A 202 -1.26 0.98 9.77
C PHE A 202 -1.68 0.56 11.19
N ASP A 203 -2.94 0.18 11.36
CA ASP A 203 -3.45 -0.16 12.69
C ASP A 203 -2.70 -1.39 13.22
N ASP A 204 -2.22 -1.32 14.46
CA ASP A 204 -1.41 -2.37 15.10
C ASP A 204 -0.09 -2.71 14.36
N ALA A 205 0.37 -1.85 13.45
CA ALA A 205 1.62 -2.07 12.71
C ALA A 205 2.87 -1.75 13.54
N SER A 206 3.98 -2.42 13.22
CA SER A 206 5.31 -2.08 13.74
C SER A 206 6.04 -1.17 12.74
N LEU A 207 6.42 0.03 13.18
CA LEU A 207 7.04 1.08 12.38
C LEU A 207 8.42 1.47 12.95
N GLU A 208 9.09 0.57 13.67
CA GLU A 208 10.34 0.87 14.37
C GLU A 208 11.40 1.41 13.39
N GLY A 209 11.83 2.65 13.58
CA GLY A 209 12.82 3.30 12.71
C GLY A 209 12.37 3.52 11.26
N THR A 210 11.06 3.42 10.96
CA THR A 210 10.53 3.70 9.63
C THR A 210 10.74 5.17 9.28
N LYS A 211 11.06 5.44 8.01
CA LYS A 211 11.30 6.79 7.48
C LYS A 211 10.22 7.17 6.48
N PHE A 212 9.47 8.22 6.81
CA PHE A 212 8.51 8.88 5.94
C PHE A 212 9.08 10.24 5.54
N HIS A 213 9.51 10.39 4.29
CA HIS A 213 10.08 11.65 3.80
C HIS A 213 9.27 12.20 2.63
N ASN A 214 8.82 13.45 2.73
CA ASN A 214 8.07 14.11 1.66
C ASN A 214 6.79 13.33 1.26
N VAL A 215 6.03 12.82 2.24
CA VAL A 215 4.86 11.95 2.00
C VAL A 215 3.54 12.66 2.33
N SER A 216 2.45 12.23 1.67
CA SER A 216 1.08 12.54 2.12
C SER A 216 0.54 11.39 2.96
N LEU A 217 0.24 11.66 4.23
CA LEU A 217 -0.37 10.76 5.21
C LEU A 217 -1.78 11.25 5.61
N GLU A 218 -2.41 12.05 4.75
CA GLU A 218 -3.75 12.59 5.01
C GLU A 218 -4.75 11.48 5.30
N LYS A 219 -5.44 11.57 6.44
CA LYS A 219 -6.42 10.59 6.90
C LYS A 219 -5.88 9.16 7.04
N ALA A 220 -4.55 8.99 7.10
CA ALA A 220 -3.95 7.70 7.41
C ALA A 220 -4.27 7.31 8.86
N SER A 221 -4.43 6.01 9.09
CA SER A 221 -4.69 5.45 10.42
C SER A 221 -3.43 4.78 10.95
N PHE A 222 -3.04 5.08 12.18
CA PHE A 222 -1.89 4.55 12.91
C PHE A 222 -2.33 4.04 14.28
N ARG A 223 -3.57 3.55 14.40
CA ARG A 223 -4.11 3.23 15.73
C ARG A 223 -3.35 2.08 16.34
N ARG A 224 -2.94 2.22 17.60
CA ARG A 224 -2.14 1.20 18.30
C ARG A 224 -0.84 0.81 17.56
N ALA A 225 -0.37 1.63 16.62
CA ALA A 225 0.89 1.39 15.94
C ALA A 225 2.06 1.62 16.90
N GLN A 226 3.14 0.85 16.72
CA GLN A 226 4.40 1.04 17.42
C GLN A 226 5.33 1.88 16.57
N MET A 227 5.65 3.09 17.02
CA MET A 227 6.36 4.10 16.23
C MET A 227 7.75 4.43 16.79
N GLU A 228 8.36 3.51 17.55
CA GLU A 228 9.70 3.70 18.15
C GLU A 228 10.72 4.18 17.11
N GLY A 229 11.35 5.33 17.33
CA GLY A 229 12.39 5.86 16.43
C GLY A 229 11.90 6.24 15.02
N THR A 230 10.58 6.28 14.77
CA THR A 230 10.03 6.67 13.46
C THR A 230 10.43 8.10 13.12
N SER A 231 10.85 8.34 11.88
CA SER A 231 11.15 9.68 11.38
C SER A 231 10.14 10.07 10.30
N ILE A 232 9.44 11.17 10.54
CA ILE A 232 8.48 11.77 9.63
C ILE A 232 8.97 13.19 9.31
N ASP A 233 9.43 13.39 8.09
CA ASP A 233 10.00 14.66 7.61
C ASP A 233 9.23 15.16 6.38
N LYS A 234 8.83 16.44 6.38
CA LYS A 234 8.13 17.10 5.26
C LYS A 234 6.84 16.39 4.86
N ALA A 235 6.00 16.07 5.83
CA ALA A 235 4.79 15.28 5.58
C ALA A 235 3.50 16.04 5.87
N SER A 236 2.41 15.63 5.22
CA SER A 236 1.06 16.06 5.59
C SER A 236 0.37 14.94 6.36
N MET A 237 0.07 15.14 7.64
CA MET A 237 -0.68 14.20 8.49
C MET A 237 -2.06 14.79 8.86
N GLU A 238 -2.68 15.55 7.94
CA GLU A 238 -3.97 16.15 8.19
C GLU A 238 -5.05 15.09 8.40
N ASP A 239 -5.85 15.26 9.46
CA ASP A 239 -6.86 14.30 9.92
C ASP A 239 -6.33 12.87 10.16
N ALA A 240 -5.01 12.69 10.36
CA ALA A 240 -4.43 11.38 10.66
C ALA A 240 -4.86 10.87 12.05
N ASP A 241 -4.97 9.56 12.19
CA ASP A 241 -5.50 8.91 13.38
C ASP A 241 -4.41 8.14 14.14
N LEU A 242 -3.77 8.78 15.12
CA LEU A 242 -2.72 8.21 15.98
C LEU A 242 -3.27 7.74 17.34
N ARG A 243 -4.56 7.39 17.43
CA ARG A 243 -5.13 6.99 18.71
C ARG A 243 -4.51 5.72 19.25
N GLU A 244 -4.25 5.70 20.55
CA GLU A 244 -3.68 4.55 21.27
C GLU A 244 -2.31 4.10 20.72
N SER A 245 -1.65 4.89 19.86
CA SER A 245 -0.33 4.56 19.33
C SER A 245 0.76 4.77 20.37
N ASP A 246 1.85 4.02 20.21
CA ASP A 246 3.06 4.17 21.01
C ASP A 246 4.10 4.97 20.21
N ILE A 247 4.44 6.17 20.68
CA ILE A 247 5.30 7.14 20.02
C ILE A 247 6.51 7.39 20.92
N GLU A 248 7.48 6.49 20.82
CA GLU A 248 8.77 6.55 21.52
C GLU A 248 9.86 7.05 20.57
N ASP A 249 10.73 7.96 21.02
CA ASP A 249 11.91 8.42 20.27
C ASP A 249 11.62 8.89 18.82
N ALA A 250 10.39 9.31 18.53
CA ALA A 250 9.96 9.63 17.18
C ALA A 250 10.26 11.10 16.82
N LEU A 251 10.60 11.36 15.56
CA LEU A 251 10.89 12.70 15.05
C LEU A 251 9.83 13.13 14.03
N PHE A 252 9.10 14.20 14.35
CA PHE A 252 8.19 14.90 13.44
C PHE A 252 8.81 16.25 13.07
N SER A 253 9.27 16.39 11.83
CA SER A 253 9.95 17.59 11.31
C SER A 253 9.23 18.14 10.08
N ASP A 254 8.81 19.41 10.10
CA ASP A 254 8.10 20.04 8.98
C ASP A 254 6.82 19.25 8.61
N VAL A 255 5.99 18.94 9.62
CA VAL A 255 4.80 18.08 9.50
C VAL A 255 3.51 18.83 9.81
N SER A 256 2.56 18.86 8.85
CA SER A 256 1.21 19.39 9.12
C SER A 256 0.41 18.38 9.93
N LEU A 257 -0.06 18.78 11.13
CA LEU A 257 -0.85 17.93 12.04
C LEU A 257 -2.28 18.48 12.26
N HIS A 258 -2.80 19.29 11.33
CA HIS A 258 -4.17 19.80 11.43
C HIS A 258 -5.18 18.67 11.56
N GLY A 259 -5.97 18.67 12.64
CA GLY A 259 -7.01 17.66 12.85
C GLY A 259 -6.50 16.27 13.23
N ALA A 260 -5.19 16.07 13.35
CA ALA A 260 -4.61 14.80 13.80
C ALA A 260 -5.10 14.42 15.21
N ARG A 261 -5.24 13.13 15.45
CA ARG A 261 -5.92 12.58 16.63
C ARG A 261 -4.96 11.76 17.47
N PHE A 262 -4.79 12.14 18.74
CA PHE A 262 -3.85 11.49 19.67
C PHE A 262 -4.56 10.92 20.91
N GLU A 263 -5.87 10.68 20.88
CA GLU A 263 -6.57 10.14 22.05
C GLU A 263 -5.97 8.80 22.50
N GLY A 264 -5.50 8.74 23.74
CA GLY A 264 -4.85 7.56 24.31
C GLY A 264 -3.44 7.28 23.78
N ALA A 265 -2.88 8.11 22.90
CA ALA A 265 -1.51 7.95 22.44
C ALA A 265 -0.51 8.12 23.58
N SER A 266 0.59 7.38 23.54
CA SER A 266 1.71 7.47 24.47
C SER A 266 2.88 8.16 23.78
N LEU A 267 3.27 9.34 24.24
CA LEU A 267 4.40 10.10 23.70
C LEU A 267 5.51 10.12 24.76
N HIS A 268 6.65 9.49 24.48
CA HIS A 268 7.78 9.42 25.41
C HIS A 268 9.13 9.26 24.70
N GLY A 269 10.17 8.99 25.49
CA GLY A 269 11.55 9.03 25.03
C GLY A 269 11.96 10.45 24.64
N GLU A 270 12.85 10.53 23.68
CA GLU A 270 13.35 11.74 23.04
C GLU A 270 12.46 12.09 21.82
N THR A 271 11.14 11.98 21.96
CA THR A 271 10.18 12.35 20.90
C THR A 271 10.18 13.86 20.67
N VAL A 272 10.27 14.29 19.40
CA VAL A 272 10.41 15.69 19.01
C VAL A 272 9.38 16.08 17.95
N PHE A 273 8.71 17.21 18.18
CA PHE A 273 7.86 17.90 17.21
C PHE A 273 8.51 19.23 16.82
N GLN A 274 9.26 19.22 15.73
CA GLN A 274 9.90 20.39 15.14
C GLN A 274 9.07 20.91 13.96
N ASP A 275 8.75 22.21 13.97
CA ASP A 275 8.01 22.86 12.88
C ASP A 275 6.75 22.07 12.48
N ALA A 276 5.88 21.82 13.46
CA ALA A 276 4.67 21.01 13.32
C ALA A 276 3.39 21.87 13.27
N PRO A 277 3.11 22.58 12.16
CA PRO A 277 1.93 23.44 12.07
C PRO A 277 0.63 22.64 12.24
N GLY A 278 -0.36 23.26 12.85
CA GLY A 278 -1.66 22.64 13.09
C GLY A 278 -1.74 21.79 14.34
N LEU A 279 -0.62 21.44 14.99
CA LEU A 279 -0.62 20.80 16.30
C LEU A 279 -1.11 21.77 17.38
N THR A 280 -2.14 21.38 18.13
CA THR A 280 -2.71 22.18 19.22
C THR A 280 -2.66 21.45 20.56
N PRO A 281 -2.69 22.17 21.70
CA PRO A 281 -2.77 21.55 23.02
C PRO A 281 -4.00 20.63 23.20
N GLU A 282 -5.12 20.95 22.56
CA GLU A 282 -6.35 20.17 22.63
C GLU A 282 -6.20 18.78 21.99
N GLN A 283 -5.41 18.67 20.92
CA GLN A 283 -5.10 17.38 20.29
C GLN A 283 -4.29 16.47 21.21
N LEU A 284 -3.38 17.04 22.01
CA LEU A 284 -2.53 16.29 22.96
C LEU A 284 -3.14 16.11 24.35
N THR A 285 -4.19 16.87 24.68
CA THR A 285 -4.91 16.77 25.96
C THR A 285 -5.37 15.34 26.32
N PRO A 286 -5.87 14.52 25.38
CA PRO A 286 -6.26 13.13 25.65
C PRO A 286 -5.10 12.12 25.52
N ALA A 287 -3.87 12.55 25.25
CA ALA A 287 -2.68 11.72 25.15
C ALA A 287 -1.90 11.70 26.48
N SER A 288 -1.06 10.68 26.67
CA SER A 288 -0.03 10.65 27.71
C SER A 288 1.26 11.25 27.15
N VAL A 289 1.66 12.44 27.61
CA VAL A 289 2.86 13.13 27.13
C VAL A 289 3.91 13.17 28.23
N ALA A 290 5.06 12.54 28.00
CA ALA A 290 6.16 12.52 28.95
C ALA A 290 6.91 13.87 28.99
N PRO A 291 7.56 14.23 30.11
CA PRO A 291 8.24 15.54 30.25
C PRO A 291 9.40 15.80 29.29
N ARG A 292 9.98 14.74 28.70
CA ARG A 292 11.10 14.85 27.74
C ARG A 292 10.65 15.13 26.31
N VAL A 293 9.36 15.03 26.03
CA VAL A 293 8.82 15.28 24.68
C VAL A 293 9.02 16.75 24.33
N GLU A 294 9.73 17.01 23.23
CA GLU A 294 9.94 18.36 22.72
C GLU A 294 8.74 18.78 21.86
N LEU A 295 8.01 19.80 22.32
CA LEU A 295 6.84 20.34 21.64
C LEU A 295 7.13 21.74 21.09
N PRO A 296 6.42 22.20 20.03
CA PRO A 296 6.52 23.58 19.59
C PRO A 296 6.16 24.55 20.72
N ASP A 297 6.82 25.71 20.77
CA ASP A 297 6.65 26.71 21.84
C ASP A 297 5.17 27.10 22.10
N SER A 298 4.35 27.13 21.04
CA SER A 298 2.92 27.43 21.11
C SER A 298 2.12 26.40 21.90
N VAL A 299 2.57 25.13 21.90
CA VAL A 299 1.90 24.00 22.51
C VAL A 299 2.49 23.69 23.89
N ALA A 300 3.83 23.71 23.99
CA ALA A 300 4.59 23.34 25.19
C ALA A 300 4.12 24.10 26.45
N ARG A 301 3.84 25.41 26.32
CA ARG A 301 3.40 26.25 27.45
C ARG A 301 2.13 25.73 28.11
N VAL A 302 1.15 25.30 27.31
CA VAL A 302 -0.17 24.88 27.81
C VAL A 302 -0.10 23.46 28.39
N VAL A 303 0.63 22.57 27.72
CA VAL A 303 0.80 21.18 28.18
C VAL A 303 1.56 21.12 29.50
N ASN A 304 2.67 21.86 29.63
CA ASN A 304 3.48 21.86 30.85
C ASN A 304 2.75 22.46 32.05
N LEU A 305 1.99 23.54 31.87
CA LEU A 305 1.14 24.12 32.91
C LEU A 305 0.14 23.09 33.46
N ARG A 306 -0.40 22.22 32.61
CA ARG A 306 -1.32 21.16 33.04
C ARG A 306 -0.60 20.07 33.81
N THR A 307 0.54 19.59 33.34
CA THR A 307 1.32 18.57 34.05
C THR A 307 1.70 19.05 35.45
N GLU A 308 2.06 20.33 35.59
CA GLU A 308 2.28 20.97 36.90
C GLU A 308 1.02 20.97 37.76
N ILE A 309 -0.15 21.38 37.23
CA ILE A 309 -1.43 21.38 37.96
C ILE A 309 -1.85 19.96 38.39
N ASP A 310 -1.75 18.98 37.49
CA ASP A 310 -2.12 17.59 37.75
C ASP A 310 -1.15 16.91 38.73
N SER A 311 0.09 17.40 38.85
CA SER A 311 1.06 16.95 39.86
C SER A 311 0.81 17.49 41.27
N ILE A 312 -0.08 18.47 41.45
CA ILE A 312 -0.43 19.02 42.76
C ILE A 312 -1.23 17.97 43.54
N PRO A 313 -0.76 17.48 44.71
CA PRO A 313 -1.48 16.49 45.49
C PRO A 313 -2.86 17.03 45.89
N ARG A 314 -3.93 16.25 45.66
CA ARG A 314 -5.32 16.62 46.00
C ARG A 314 -5.54 17.04 47.47
N ARG A 315 -4.58 16.78 48.37
CA ARG A 315 -4.58 17.26 49.77
C ARG A 315 -4.28 18.76 49.93
N ALA A 316 -3.77 19.45 48.91
CA ALA A 316 -3.49 20.88 48.94
C ALA A 316 -4.68 21.76 48.51
N LEU A 317 -5.72 21.15 47.92
CA LEU A 317 -6.98 21.81 47.60
C LEU A 317 -7.95 21.55 48.76
N GLY A 318 -7.90 22.41 49.77
CA GLY A 318 -8.73 22.33 50.97
C GLY A 318 -10.22 22.14 50.64
N ARG A 319 -10.70 20.91 50.84
CA ARG A 319 -12.04 20.65 51.35
C ARG A 319 -11.86 20.24 52.80
N GLU A 320 -12.09 21.19 53.69
CA GLU A 320 -12.53 20.89 55.05
C GLU A 320 -13.89 20.19 54.88
N ASP A 321 -13.91 18.87 55.11
CA ASP A 321 -15.15 18.16 55.38
C ASP A 321 -15.55 18.54 56.82
N ASP A 322 -16.51 19.48 56.92
CA ASP A 322 -17.39 19.67 58.08
C ASP A 322 -18.76 19.01 57.79
#